data_AF-A0AAQ4DTQ9-F1
#
_entry.id   AF-A0AAQ4DTQ9-F1
#
_cell.length_a   1.000
_cell.length_b   1.000
_cell.length_c   1.000
_cell.angle_alpha   90.00
_cell.angle_beta   90.00
_cell.angle_gamma   90.00
#
_symmetry.space_group_name_H-M   'P 1'
#
loop_
_entity.id
_entity.type
_entity.pdbx_description
1 polymer ?
#
loop_
_entity_poly.entity_id
_entity_poly.type
_entity_poly.pdbx_seq_one_letter_code
_entity_poly.pdbx_strand_id
1 'polypeptide(L)'
;MSSLGAVRFAIFAIVALHSVFDCLSKPQILQRSNGTTESPWSAEECPETCIPSKNITCSGDCLCVFLGDSEEGTCFNMTGVEELR
;
A
#
# COMPACT_ATOMS: atom_id res chain seq x y z
N MET A 1 19.03 -47.93 28.03
CA MET A 1 18.95 -47.50 26.62
C MET A 1 18.07 -46.26 26.56
N SER A 2 18.64 -45.10 26.86
CA SER A 2 17.89 -43.83 26.79
C SER A 2 17.70 -43.50 25.32
N SER A 3 16.47 -43.75 24.87
CA SER A 3 15.98 -43.67 23.50
C SER A 3 16.52 -42.44 22.77
N LEU A 4 17.38 -42.66 21.77
CA LEU A 4 17.80 -41.67 20.78
C LEU A 4 16.58 -40.95 20.16
N GLY A 5 15.42 -41.62 20.14
CA GLY A 5 14.13 -41.05 19.74
C GLY A 5 13.66 -39.93 20.67
N ALA A 6 13.73 -40.10 21.99
CA ALA A 6 13.31 -39.09 22.95
C ALA A 6 14.12 -37.79 22.83
N VAL A 7 15.42 -37.90 22.56
CA VAL A 7 16.30 -36.75 22.30
C VAL A 7 15.90 -36.03 21.02
N ARG A 8 15.59 -36.77 19.95
CA ARG A 8 15.13 -36.18 18.68
C ARG A 8 13.81 -35.43 18.84
N PHE A 9 12.84 -36.02 19.55
CA PHE A 9 11.57 -35.35 19.84
C PHE A 9 11.76 -34.07 20.66
N ALA A 10 12.66 -34.08 21.65
CA ALA A 10 12.98 -32.90 22.43
C ALA A 10 13.57 -31.77 21.56
N ILE A 11 14.48 -32.09 20.65
CA ILE A 11 15.08 -31.10 19.74
C ILE A 11 14.02 -30.48 18.82
N PHE A 12 13.15 -31.31 18.21
CA PHE A 12 12.07 -30.80 17.36
C PHE A 12 11.10 -29.90 18.12
N ALA A 13 10.75 -30.26 19.36
CA ALA A 13 9.87 -29.45 20.20
C ALA A 13 10.50 -28.09 20.53
N ILE A 14 11.80 -28.04 20.83
CA ILE A 14 12.52 -26.79 21.11
C ILE A 14 12.57 -25.89 19.88
N VAL A 15 12.88 -26.45 18.69
CA VAL A 15 12.93 -25.68 17.43
C VAL A 15 11.55 -25.12 17.07
N ALA A 16 10.49 -25.91 17.24
CA ALA A 16 9.12 -25.46 17.02
C ALA A 16 8.68 -24.37 18.01
N LEU A 17 9.11 -24.46 19.27
CA LEU A 17 8.80 -23.44 20.27
C LEU A 17 9.52 -22.12 19.94
N HIS A 18 10.79 -22.17 19.55
CA HIS A 18 11.55 -20.98 19.16
C HIS A 18 10.94 -20.27 17.95
N SER A 19 10.52 -21.00 16.92
CA SER A 19 9.91 -20.39 15.73
C SER A 19 8.56 -19.72 16.03
N VAL A 20 7.76 -20.29 16.93
CA VAL A 20 6.52 -19.67 17.41
C VAL A 20 6.82 -18.41 18.22
N PHE A 21 7.82 -18.46 19.10
CA PHE A 21 8.25 -17.28 19.85
C PHE A 21 8.74 -16.18 18.92
N ASP A 22 9.60 -16.45 17.93
CA ASP A 22 10.08 -15.46 16.97
C ASP A 22 8.94 -14.82 16.14
N CYS A 23 7.93 -15.61 15.76
CA CYS A 23 6.75 -15.11 15.05
C CYS A 23 5.84 -14.24 15.94
N LEU A 24 5.71 -14.57 17.24
CA LEU A 24 4.87 -13.83 18.19
C LEU A 24 5.59 -12.63 18.81
N SER A 25 6.91 -12.69 18.97
CA SER A 25 7.74 -11.61 19.52
C SER A 25 8.05 -10.55 18.49
N LYS A 26 7.89 -10.83 17.19
CA LYS A 26 7.86 -9.78 16.18
C LYS A 26 6.59 -8.97 16.42
N PRO A 27 6.68 -7.72 16.92
CA PRO A 27 5.50 -6.87 16.91
C PRO A 27 5.01 -6.85 15.48
N GLN A 28 3.76 -7.26 15.28
CA GLN A 28 3.03 -6.93 14.06
C GLN A 28 3.00 -5.41 14.07
N ILE A 29 4.00 -4.79 13.46
CA ILE A 29 3.98 -3.39 13.09
C ILE A 29 2.94 -3.32 11.97
N LEU A 30 1.67 -3.49 12.34
CA LEU A 30 0.55 -2.75 11.80
C LEU A 30 0.74 -1.29 12.28
N GLN A 31 1.90 -0.70 12.01
CA GLN A 31 1.88 0.71 11.65
C GLN A 31 1.18 0.75 10.31
N ARG A 32 -0.15 0.80 10.37
CA ARG A 32 -0.81 1.82 9.57
C ARG A 32 -0.10 3.11 9.97
N SER A 33 0.88 3.50 9.16
CA SER A 33 1.53 4.79 9.30
C SER A 33 0.42 5.81 9.10
N ASN A 34 -0.24 6.20 10.19
CA ASN A 34 -1.10 7.38 10.23
C ASN A 34 -0.24 8.65 10.25
N GLY A 35 1.09 8.52 10.21
CA GLY A 35 2.01 9.56 9.77
C GLY A 35 2.22 9.36 8.28
N THR A 36 1.27 9.82 7.49
CA THR A 36 1.52 9.94 6.08
C THR A 36 2.35 11.22 5.90
N THR A 37 3.58 11.09 5.41
CA THR A 37 4.42 12.22 4.98
C THR A 37 3.87 12.80 3.67
N GLU A 38 2.56 12.92 3.55
CA GLU A 38 1.90 13.54 2.42
C GLU A 38 1.84 15.00 2.84
N SER A 39 2.58 15.84 2.12
CA SER A 39 2.19 17.24 1.92
C SER A 39 0.66 17.32 1.83
N PRO A 40 -0.04 18.37 2.23
CA PRO A 40 -1.40 18.54 1.74
C PRO A 40 -1.35 18.55 0.19
N TRP A 41 -1.99 17.59 -0.47
CA TRP A 41 -2.16 17.55 -1.94
C TRP A 41 -3.60 17.97 -2.21
N SER A 42 -3.79 18.89 -3.15
CA SER A 42 -5.11 19.25 -3.65
C SER A 42 -5.28 18.68 -5.05
N ALA A 43 -6.40 18.01 -5.29
CA ALA A 43 -6.79 17.62 -6.64
C ALA A 43 -7.67 18.73 -7.22
N GLU A 44 -7.17 19.43 -8.23
CA GLU A 44 -7.93 20.41 -8.99
C GLU A 44 -8.48 19.76 -10.26
N GLU A 45 -9.76 19.93 -10.53
CA GLU A 45 -10.39 19.40 -11.74
C GLU A 45 -9.97 20.23 -12.95
N CYS A 46 -9.42 19.58 -13.97
CA CYS A 46 -9.14 20.21 -15.25
C CYS A 46 -10.43 20.28 -16.07
N PRO A 47 -10.65 21.30 -16.91
CA PRO A 47 -11.92 21.50 -17.65
C PRO A 47 -12.17 20.47 -18.77
N GLU A 48 -11.34 19.43 -18.87
CA GLU A 48 -11.34 18.44 -19.94
C GLU A 48 -11.77 17.07 -19.41
N THR A 49 -12.43 16.29 -20.27
CA THR A 49 -12.67 14.87 -20.03
C THR A 49 -11.81 14.03 -20.96
N CYS A 50 -11.57 12.79 -20.56
CA CYS A 50 -10.67 11.88 -21.27
C CYS A 50 -11.35 10.56 -21.59
N ILE A 51 -11.11 10.06 -22.79
CA ILE A 51 -11.70 8.83 -23.32
C ILE A 51 -10.59 8.06 -24.07
N PRO A 52 -9.85 7.16 -23.40
CA PRO A 52 -8.71 6.44 -23.97
C PRO A 52 -9.14 5.58 -25.17
N SER A 53 -10.35 5.02 -25.12
CA SER A 53 -10.96 4.26 -26.21
C SER A 53 -11.12 5.07 -27.51
N LYS A 54 -11.17 6.41 -27.40
CA LYS A 54 -11.24 7.34 -28.54
C LYS A 54 -9.94 8.13 -28.74
N ASN A 55 -8.86 7.74 -28.05
CA ASN A 55 -7.58 8.45 -28.04
C ASN A 55 -7.68 9.91 -27.56
N ILE A 56 -8.67 10.22 -26.71
CA ILE A 56 -8.83 11.53 -26.07
C ILE A 56 -8.12 11.47 -24.72
N THR A 57 -7.07 12.27 -24.55
CA THR A 57 -6.23 12.32 -23.34
C THR A 57 -6.26 13.71 -22.73
N CYS A 58 -5.95 13.81 -21.43
CA CYS A 58 -5.86 15.09 -20.74
C CYS A 58 -4.65 15.89 -21.24
N SER A 59 -4.80 17.19 -21.38
CA SER A 59 -3.71 18.08 -21.77
C SER A 59 -2.80 18.45 -20.59
N GLY A 60 -1.51 18.66 -20.86
CA GLY A 60 -0.54 19.17 -19.88
C GLY A 60 -0.22 18.19 -18.75
N ASP A 61 -0.19 18.71 -17.52
CA ASP A 61 0.14 17.96 -16.30
C ASP A 61 -1.10 17.27 -15.66
N CYS A 62 -2.23 17.25 -16.37
CA CYS A 62 -3.47 16.63 -15.89
C CYS A 62 -3.46 15.10 -16.09
N LEU A 63 -3.93 14.37 -15.09
CA LEU A 63 -4.11 12.92 -15.10
C LEU A 63 -5.57 12.55 -15.40
N CYS A 64 -5.77 11.58 -16.28
CA CYS A 64 -7.08 11.01 -16.57
C CYS A 64 -7.50 9.98 -15.52
N VAL A 65 -8.61 10.21 -14.83
CA VAL A 65 -9.12 9.35 -13.76
C VAL A 65 -10.50 8.80 -14.13
N PHE A 66 -10.67 7.48 -13.98
CA PHE A 66 -11.94 6.79 -14.21
C PHE A 66 -12.58 6.41 -12.88
N LEU A 67 -13.89 6.65 -12.76
CA LEU A 67 -14.69 6.11 -11.67
C LEU A 67 -15.39 4.83 -12.13
N GLY A 68 -14.93 3.69 -11.62
CA GLY A 68 -15.48 2.38 -11.96
C GLY A 68 -15.20 2.01 -13.43
N ASP A 69 -16.22 1.46 -14.10
CA ASP A 69 -16.16 1.00 -15.49
C ASP A 69 -16.68 2.04 -16.50
N SER A 70 -16.63 3.33 -16.16
CA SER A 70 -17.02 4.41 -17.09
C SER A 70 -16.08 4.46 -18.30
N GLU A 71 -16.64 4.61 -19.50
CA GLU A 71 -15.83 4.84 -20.71
C GLU A 71 -15.25 6.27 -20.74
N GLU A 72 -15.85 7.20 -20.00
CA GLU A 72 -15.42 8.59 -19.86
C GLU A 72 -14.81 8.84 -18.48
N GLY A 73 -13.61 9.40 -18.47
CA GLY A 73 -12.88 9.81 -17.28
C GLY A 73 -12.80 11.33 -17.15
N THR A 74 -12.50 11.80 -15.95
CA THR A 74 -12.32 13.22 -15.63
C THR A 74 -10.82 13.51 -15.46
N CYS A 75 -10.37 14.65 -15.97
CA CYS A 75 -8.99 15.07 -15.84
C CYS A 75 -8.75 15.83 -14.52
N PHE A 76 -7.71 15.46 -13.78
CA PHE A 76 -7.32 16.13 -12.53
C PHE A 76 -5.84 16.52 -12.53
N ASN A 77 -5.54 17.69 -12.00
CA ASN A 77 -4.18 18.12 -11.70
C ASN A 77 -3.92 17.97 -10.20
N MET A 78 -2.79 17.34 -9.86
CA MET A 78 -2.37 17.16 -8.47
C MET A 78 -1.33 18.22 -8.13
N THR A 79 -1.75 19.26 -7.40
CA THR A 79 -0.83 20.30 -6.94
C THR A 79 -0.53 20.10 -5.45
N GLY A 80 0.74 20.25 -5.09
CA GLY A 80 1.12 20.35 -3.68
C GLY A 80 0.60 21.68 -3.14
N VAL A 81 -0.14 21.64 -2.04
CA VAL A 81 -0.59 22.86 -1.37
C VAL A 81 0.63 23.47 -0.70
N GLU A 82 1.13 24.59 -1.24
CA GLU A 82 2.12 25.39 -0.52
C GLU A 82 1.48 25.93 0.75
N GLU A 83 1.93 25.45 1.89
CA GLU A 83 1.51 25.94 3.19
C GLU A 83 2.11 27.35 3.38
N LEU A 84 1.33 28.38 3.07
CA LEU A 84 1.67 29.78 3.35
C LEU A 84 1.86 29.95 4.86
N ARG A 85 3.11 30.10 5.28
CA ARG A 85 3.55 30.26 6.66
C ARG A 85 3.46 31.69 7.14
#